data_AF-A0A8S4PIY3-F1
#
_entry.id   AF-A0A8S4PIY3-F1
#
_cell.length_a   1.000
_cell.length_b   1.000
_cell.length_c   1.000
_cell.angle_alpha   90.00
_cell.angle_beta   90.00
_cell.angle_gamma   90.00
#
_symmetry.space_group_name_H-M   'P 1'
#
loop_
_entity.id
_entity.type
_entity.pdbx_description
1 polymer ?
#
loop_
_entity_poly.entity_id
_entity_poly.type
_entity_poly.pdbx_seq_one_letter_code
_entity_poly.pdbx_strand_id
1 'polypeptide(L)'
;MIYIAILKYTFGVGLLLNLHHVSHVHGEVFTSISQLRELVKAERKLMKSLDLFIHEEEMKLEQLKSIKDAIEEDIPKVQDAHDFIGHPINAFHLIKRVSGAWASVFHHSGNFAPYNEFKMVADEVLKIFPQHQDYHGACHAILRIQNIYKLNTTDIANGIIMNNKAMEPLSAVECLDISTTSTRTQYYRQGLEWIDIAMQRNLTVPDILDAKLTIADIYRLDGNHTDALQIIHDIRADDQYKDILTDDQKSRIKLTEAASELTVAPGEAFALDWLEDYGKLCR
;
A
#
# COMPACT_ATOMS: atom_id res chain seq x y z
N MET A 1 25.20 -42.33 -38.53
CA MET A 1 23.72 -42.49 -38.60
C MET A 1 23.03 -42.14 -37.27
N ILE A 2 23.44 -42.71 -36.13
CA ILE A 2 22.80 -42.48 -34.82
C ILE A 2 22.91 -41.02 -34.31
N TYR A 3 24.06 -40.37 -34.49
CA TYR A 3 24.31 -39.00 -34.01
C TYR A 3 23.38 -37.93 -34.64
N ILE A 4 23.03 -38.11 -35.92
CA ILE A 4 22.14 -37.19 -36.66
C ILE A 4 20.68 -37.35 -36.18
N ALA A 5 20.28 -38.55 -35.74
CA ALA A 5 18.96 -38.79 -35.19
C ALA A 5 18.79 -38.14 -33.80
N ILE A 6 19.81 -38.21 -32.96
CA ILE A 6 19.82 -37.58 -31.62
C ILE A 6 19.77 -36.06 -31.74
N LEU A 7 20.55 -35.46 -32.65
CA LEU A 7 20.58 -34.00 -32.85
C LEU A 7 19.23 -33.45 -33.36
N LYS A 8 18.53 -34.21 -34.21
CA LYS A 8 17.18 -33.85 -34.70
C LYS A 8 16.13 -33.95 -33.58
N TYR A 9 16.26 -34.94 -32.70
CA TYR A 9 15.34 -35.13 -31.58
C TYR A 9 15.52 -34.02 -30.52
N THR A 10 16.76 -33.66 -30.18
CA THR A 10 17.03 -32.56 -29.24
C THR A 10 16.63 -31.19 -29.81
N PHE A 11 16.83 -30.95 -31.11
CA PHE A 11 16.37 -29.73 -31.77
C PHE A 11 14.83 -29.66 -31.85
N GLY A 12 14.16 -30.79 -32.13
CA GLY A 12 12.70 -30.87 -32.16
C GLY A 12 12.05 -30.67 -30.79
N VAL A 13 12.61 -31.27 -29.74
CA VAL A 13 12.16 -31.07 -28.35
C VAL A 13 12.44 -29.63 -27.90
N GLY A 14 13.59 -29.07 -28.25
CA GLY A 14 13.90 -27.65 -28.01
C GLY A 14 12.93 -26.69 -28.70
N LEU A 15 12.55 -26.96 -29.95
CA LEU A 15 11.58 -26.15 -30.70
C LEU A 15 10.18 -26.24 -30.08
N LEU A 16 9.74 -27.44 -29.68
CA LEU A 16 8.45 -27.66 -29.03
C LEU A 16 8.36 -27.01 -27.64
N LEU A 17 9.43 -27.08 -26.83
CA LEU A 17 9.49 -26.40 -25.54
C LEU A 17 9.44 -24.87 -25.71
N ASN A 18 10.14 -24.31 -26.70
CA ASN A 18 10.08 -22.88 -27.00
C ASN A 18 8.69 -22.45 -27.47
N LEU A 19 8.02 -23.23 -28.33
CA LEU A 19 6.65 -22.95 -28.79
C LEU A 19 5.63 -23.01 -27.64
N HIS A 20 5.78 -23.95 -26.72
CA HIS A 20 4.90 -24.08 -25.56
C HIS A 20 5.10 -22.93 -24.55
N HIS A 21 6.35 -22.49 -24.35
CA HIS A 21 6.67 -21.32 -23.51
C HIS A 21 6.14 -20.02 -24.12
N VAL A 22 6.31 -19.81 -25.42
CA VAL A 22 5.77 -18.63 -26.11
C VAL A 22 4.24 -18.59 -25.97
N SER A 23 3.57 -19.73 -26.15
CA SER A 23 2.11 -19.82 -26.02
C SER A 23 1.60 -19.52 -24.60
N HIS A 24 2.28 -20.02 -23.56
CA HIS A 24 1.93 -19.73 -22.16
C HIS A 24 2.11 -18.26 -21.81
N VAL A 25 3.23 -17.65 -22.20
CA VAL A 25 3.53 -16.24 -21.90
C VAL A 25 2.50 -15.31 -22.55
N HIS A 26 2.06 -15.60 -23.78
CA HIS A 26 1.00 -14.83 -24.42
C HIS A 26 -0.33 -15.01 -23.68
N GLY A 27 -0.69 -16.24 -23.30
CA GLY A 27 -1.93 -16.52 -22.55
C GLY A 27 -2.01 -15.79 -21.21
N GLU A 28 -0.90 -15.71 -20.47
CA GLU A 28 -0.81 -14.97 -19.20
C GLU A 28 -0.98 -13.46 -19.42
N VAL A 29 -0.28 -12.86 -20.39
CA VAL A 29 -0.40 -11.41 -20.67
C VAL A 29 -1.81 -11.01 -21.11
N PHE A 30 -2.45 -11.78 -22.00
CA PHE A 30 -3.84 -11.53 -22.41
C PHE A 30 -4.82 -11.68 -21.25
N THR A 31 -4.56 -12.61 -20.33
CA THR A 31 -5.34 -12.78 -19.10
C THR A 31 -5.15 -11.60 -18.16
N SER A 32 -3.92 -11.15 -17.92
CA SER A 32 -3.62 -10.00 -17.04
C SER A 32 -4.18 -8.68 -17.57
N ILE A 33 -4.11 -8.42 -18.88
CA ILE A 33 -4.72 -7.21 -19.47
C ILE A 33 -6.25 -7.26 -19.34
N SER A 34 -6.86 -8.43 -19.51
CA SER A 34 -8.30 -8.61 -19.34
C SER A 34 -8.71 -8.39 -17.87
N GLN A 35 -7.93 -8.91 -16.93
CA GLN A 35 -8.11 -8.68 -15.48
C GLN A 35 -7.99 -7.20 -15.11
N LEU A 36 -6.97 -6.49 -15.62
CA LEU A 36 -6.82 -5.05 -15.40
C LEU A 36 -8.02 -4.24 -15.94
N ARG A 37 -8.61 -4.66 -17.07
CA ARG A 37 -9.85 -4.03 -17.58
C ARG A 37 -11.05 -4.27 -16.66
N GLU A 38 -11.16 -5.46 -16.09
CA GLU A 38 -12.21 -5.75 -15.11
C GLU A 38 -12.01 -4.96 -13.81
N LEU A 39 -10.77 -4.76 -13.36
CA LEU A 39 -10.45 -3.88 -12.23
C LEU A 39 -10.96 -2.45 -12.42
N VAL A 40 -10.71 -1.86 -13.60
CA VAL A 40 -11.20 -0.50 -13.92
C VAL A 40 -12.73 -0.44 -13.90
N LYS A 41 -13.43 -1.49 -14.35
CA LYS A 41 -14.90 -1.55 -14.27
C LYS A 41 -15.37 -1.70 -12.83
N ALA A 42 -14.69 -2.53 -12.04
CA ALA A 42 -15.01 -2.80 -10.65
C ALA A 42 -14.82 -1.56 -9.77
N GLU A 43 -13.73 -0.80 -9.98
CA GLU A 43 -13.50 0.51 -9.35
C GLU A 43 -14.64 1.48 -9.65
N ARG A 44 -15.05 1.61 -10.92
CA ARG A 44 -16.20 2.47 -11.28
C ARG A 44 -17.51 2.01 -10.66
N LYS A 45 -17.75 0.70 -10.54
CA LYS A 45 -18.93 0.14 -9.88
C LYS A 45 -18.92 0.50 -8.39
N LEU A 46 -17.78 0.35 -7.72
CA LEU A 46 -17.61 0.68 -6.32
C LEU A 46 -17.78 2.18 -6.07
N MET A 47 -17.20 3.04 -6.91
CA MET A 47 -17.36 4.50 -6.82
C MET A 47 -18.82 4.92 -6.92
N LYS A 48 -19.58 4.39 -7.89
CA LYS A 48 -21.02 4.68 -7.99
C LYS A 48 -21.80 4.23 -6.75
N SER A 49 -21.45 3.07 -6.19
CA SER A 49 -22.09 2.59 -4.96
C SER A 49 -21.72 3.44 -3.75
N LEU A 50 -20.50 3.97 -3.71
CA LEU A 50 -20.04 4.89 -2.67
C LEU A 50 -20.79 6.23 -2.76
N ASP A 51 -20.95 6.78 -3.97
CA ASP A 51 -21.71 8.02 -4.19
C ASP A 51 -23.15 7.90 -3.71
N LEU A 52 -23.82 6.78 -4.04
CA LEU A 52 -25.17 6.49 -3.56
C LEU A 52 -25.22 6.36 -2.03
N PHE A 53 -24.26 5.66 -1.44
CA PHE A 53 -24.17 5.53 0.01
C PHE A 53 -23.98 6.88 0.71
N ILE A 54 -23.07 7.72 0.21
CA ILE A 54 -22.84 9.07 0.73
C ILE A 54 -24.13 9.89 0.65
N HIS A 55 -24.79 9.89 -0.50
CA HIS A 55 -26.02 10.64 -0.71
C HIS A 55 -27.15 10.24 0.27
N GLU A 56 -27.35 8.93 0.47
CA GLU A 56 -28.36 8.41 1.41
C GLU A 56 -28.02 8.76 2.87
N GLU A 57 -26.74 8.67 3.26
CA GLU A 57 -26.31 9.07 4.61
C GLU A 57 -26.42 10.58 4.83
N GLU A 58 -26.16 11.41 3.81
CA GLU A 58 -26.39 12.86 3.86
C GLU A 58 -27.88 13.18 4.06
N MET A 59 -28.78 12.57 3.29
CA MET A 59 -30.22 12.74 3.46
C MET A 59 -30.69 12.32 4.86
N LYS A 60 -30.22 11.16 5.35
CA LYS A 60 -30.51 10.68 6.71
C LYS A 60 -30.02 11.67 7.76
N LEU A 61 -28.81 12.22 7.58
CA LEU A 61 -28.25 13.22 8.49
C LEU A 61 -29.06 14.52 8.48
N GLU A 62 -29.50 14.99 7.31
CA GLU A 62 -30.38 16.17 7.19
C GLU A 62 -31.72 15.96 7.90
N GLN A 63 -32.34 14.79 7.74
CA GLN A 63 -33.57 14.45 8.45
C GLN A 63 -33.36 14.44 9.97
N LEU A 64 -32.27 13.84 10.46
CA LEU A 64 -31.94 13.83 11.88
C LEU A 64 -31.68 15.23 12.43
N LYS A 65 -31.00 16.11 11.67
CA LYS A 65 -30.82 17.53 12.03
C LYS A 65 -32.17 18.24 12.13
N SER A 66 -33.04 18.07 11.14
CA SER A 66 -34.38 18.67 11.16
C SER A 66 -35.23 18.19 12.35
N ILE A 67 -35.19 16.89 12.68
CA ILE A 67 -35.89 16.35 13.85
C ILE A 67 -35.29 16.92 15.15
N LYS A 68 -33.96 17.00 15.25
CA LYS A 68 -33.27 17.60 16.40
C LYS A 68 -33.72 19.06 16.60
N ASP A 69 -33.70 19.86 15.55
CA ASP A 69 -34.02 21.29 15.62
C ASP A 69 -35.49 21.48 16.01
N ALA A 70 -36.42 20.68 15.47
CA ALA A 70 -37.82 20.67 15.89
C ALA A 70 -38.00 20.28 17.37
N ILE A 71 -37.24 19.29 17.86
CA ILE A 71 -37.26 18.92 19.28
C ILE A 71 -36.72 20.07 20.14
N GLU A 72 -35.65 20.74 19.73
CA GLU A 72 -35.05 21.87 20.46
C GLU A 72 -35.99 23.08 20.57
N GLU A 73 -36.75 23.38 19.51
CA GLU A 73 -37.79 24.41 19.55
C GLU A 73 -38.93 24.06 20.53
N ASP A 74 -39.34 22.79 20.55
CA ASP A 74 -40.41 22.31 21.42
C ASP A 74 -39.98 22.15 22.89
N ILE A 75 -38.67 22.06 23.18
CA ILE A 75 -38.18 21.93 24.55
C ILE A 75 -38.43 23.26 25.31
N PRO A 76 -39.23 23.22 26.38
CA PRO A 76 -39.58 24.42 27.12
C PRO A 76 -38.36 24.91 27.92
N LYS A 77 -38.04 26.20 27.80
CA LYS A 77 -36.94 26.85 28.55
C LYS A 77 -37.40 27.27 29.94
N VAL A 78 -37.76 26.30 30.79
CA VAL A 78 -38.28 26.56 32.15
C VAL A 78 -37.18 26.40 33.19
N GLN A 79 -37.16 27.26 34.20
CA GLN A 79 -36.22 27.16 35.33
C GLN A 79 -36.63 26.08 36.35
N ASP A 80 -37.93 25.81 36.49
CA ASP A 80 -38.46 24.77 37.39
C ASP A 80 -39.29 23.73 36.61
N ALA A 81 -38.84 22.48 36.65
CA ALA A 81 -39.50 21.36 35.98
C ALA A 81 -40.79 20.92 36.70
N HIS A 82 -40.92 21.17 38.01
CA HIS A 82 -42.06 20.73 38.80
C HIS A 82 -43.34 21.51 38.45
N ASP A 83 -43.23 22.83 38.35
CA ASP A 83 -44.33 23.71 37.93
C ASP A 83 -44.72 23.46 36.46
N PHE A 84 -43.75 23.15 35.60
CA PHE A 84 -44.02 22.82 34.21
C PHE A 84 -44.84 21.53 34.08
N ILE A 85 -44.44 20.46 34.76
CA ILE A 85 -45.12 19.15 34.72
C ILE A 85 -46.45 19.19 35.47
N GLY A 86 -46.57 20.04 36.50
CA GLY A 86 -47.81 20.22 37.27
C GLY A 86 -49.00 20.69 36.43
N HIS A 87 -48.77 21.31 35.27
CA HIS A 87 -49.82 21.69 34.33
C HIS A 87 -50.17 20.53 33.38
N PRO A 88 -51.40 19.98 33.41
CA PRO A 88 -51.76 18.77 32.64
C PRO A 88 -51.53 18.86 31.13
N ILE A 89 -51.71 20.05 30.53
CA ILE A 89 -51.45 20.27 29.09
C ILE A 89 -49.95 20.21 28.76
N ASN A 90 -49.08 20.71 29.65
CA ASN A 90 -47.64 20.66 29.47
C ASN A 90 -47.13 19.22 29.58
N ALA A 91 -47.66 18.48 30.55
CA ALA A 91 -47.39 17.05 30.68
C ALA A 91 -47.84 16.27 29.42
N PHE A 92 -49.01 16.59 28.85
CA PHE A 92 -49.48 16.00 27.59
C PHE A 92 -48.54 16.31 26.41
N HIS A 93 -48.12 17.57 26.24
CA HIS A 93 -47.18 17.94 25.18
C HIS A 93 -45.82 17.24 25.33
N LEU A 94 -45.31 17.14 26.57
CA LEU A 94 -44.09 16.39 26.87
C LEU A 94 -44.23 14.91 26.48
N ILE A 95 -45.31 14.24 26.89
CA ILE A 95 -45.56 12.83 26.57
C ILE A 95 -45.67 12.63 25.05
N LYS A 96 -46.38 13.52 24.34
CA LYS A 96 -46.50 13.46 22.88
C LYS A 96 -45.13 13.61 22.21
N ARG A 97 -44.34 14.62 22.60
CA ARG A 97 -42.99 14.85 22.05
C ARG A 97 -42.10 13.65 22.31
N VAL A 98 -42.06 13.16 23.55
CA VAL A 98 -41.14 12.08 23.93
C VAL A 98 -41.51 10.76 23.27
N SER A 99 -42.81 10.44 23.17
CA SER A 99 -43.27 9.19 22.56
C SER A 99 -43.16 9.18 21.03
N GLY A 100 -43.32 10.33 20.35
CA GLY A 100 -43.29 10.40 18.88
C GLY A 100 -41.94 10.83 18.29
N ALA A 101 -41.36 11.93 18.78
CA ALA A 101 -40.20 12.54 18.16
C ALA A 101 -38.95 11.67 18.32
N TRP A 102 -38.72 11.11 19.51
CA TRP A 102 -37.60 10.18 19.74
C TRP A 102 -37.78 8.84 19.02
N ALA A 103 -39.01 8.34 18.88
CA ALA A 103 -39.27 7.14 18.06
C ALA A 103 -38.85 7.38 16.59
N SER A 104 -39.10 8.58 16.07
CA SER A 104 -38.66 8.98 14.73
C SER A 104 -37.14 9.04 14.64
N VAL A 105 -36.44 9.59 15.66
CA VAL A 105 -34.97 9.56 15.72
C VAL A 105 -34.44 8.13 15.63
N PHE A 106 -34.95 7.22 16.46
CA PHE A 106 -34.49 5.83 16.49
C PHE A 106 -34.76 5.08 15.19
N HIS A 107 -35.91 5.33 14.56
CA HIS A 107 -36.26 4.75 13.26
C HIS A 107 -35.24 5.14 12.18
N HIS A 108 -34.91 6.43 12.06
CA HIS A 108 -33.97 6.90 11.05
C HIS A 108 -32.53 6.50 11.39
N SER A 109 -32.12 6.58 12.66
CA SER A 109 -30.76 6.20 13.08
C SER A 109 -30.47 4.72 12.88
N GLY A 110 -31.49 3.85 13.07
CA GLY A 110 -31.37 2.40 12.94
C GLY A 110 -31.44 1.87 11.50
N ASN A 111 -31.66 2.73 10.50
CA ASN A 111 -31.64 2.31 9.11
C ASN A 111 -30.19 2.12 8.63
N PHE A 112 -29.78 0.86 8.46
CA PHE A 112 -28.48 0.44 7.94
C PHE A 112 -28.55 -0.10 6.51
N ALA A 113 -29.69 0.04 5.82
CA ALA A 113 -29.85 -0.49 4.47
C ALA A 113 -28.80 0.08 3.48
N PRO A 114 -28.54 1.40 3.43
CA PRO A 114 -27.53 1.97 2.51
C PRO A 114 -26.14 1.38 2.75
N TYR A 115 -25.75 1.21 4.02
CA TYR A 115 -24.48 0.59 4.39
C TYR A 115 -24.40 -0.87 3.93
N ASN A 116 -25.46 -1.66 4.15
CA ASN A 116 -25.48 -3.07 3.78
C ASN A 116 -25.38 -3.26 2.25
N GLU A 117 -26.04 -2.40 1.48
CA GLU A 117 -25.98 -2.40 0.02
C GLU A 117 -24.57 -2.06 -0.49
N PHE A 118 -23.97 -0.99 0.03
CA PHE A 118 -22.59 -0.63 -0.28
C PHE A 118 -21.62 -1.75 0.07
N LYS A 119 -21.76 -2.32 1.27
CA LYS A 119 -20.91 -3.41 1.74
C LYS A 119 -21.01 -4.63 0.83
N MET A 120 -22.21 -5.00 0.37
CA MET A 120 -22.39 -6.12 -0.55
C MET A 120 -21.64 -5.91 -1.87
N VAL A 121 -21.68 -4.70 -2.43
CA VAL A 121 -20.92 -4.36 -3.65
C VAL A 121 -19.42 -4.36 -3.37
N ALA A 122 -18.99 -3.81 -2.23
CA ALA A 122 -17.60 -3.80 -1.82
C ALA A 122 -17.05 -5.22 -1.66
N ASP A 123 -17.76 -6.11 -0.96
CA ASP A 123 -17.36 -7.50 -0.75
C ASP A 123 -17.24 -8.29 -2.06
N GLU A 124 -18.01 -7.95 -3.10
CA GLU A 124 -17.87 -8.53 -4.43
C GLU A 124 -16.62 -8.02 -5.15
N VAL A 125 -16.40 -6.71 -5.13
CA VAL A 125 -15.30 -6.03 -5.84
C VAL A 125 -13.94 -6.33 -5.20
N LEU A 126 -13.86 -6.34 -3.86
CA LEU A 126 -12.63 -6.56 -3.12
C LEU A 126 -12.02 -7.96 -3.36
N LYS A 127 -12.83 -8.95 -3.79
CA LYS A 127 -12.35 -10.30 -4.14
C LYS A 127 -11.37 -10.32 -5.31
N ILE A 128 -11.45 -9.33 -6.20
CA ILE A 128 -10.60 -9.27 -7.39
C ILE A 128 -9.54 -8.17 -7.30
N PHE A 129 -9.57 -7.32 -6.27
CA PHE A 129 -8.62 -6.24 -6.10
C PHE A 129 -7.21 -6.77 -5.85
N PRO A 130 -6.18 -6.10 -6.40
CA PRO A 130 -4.79 -6.50 -6.19
C PRO A 130 -4.41 -6.39 -4.71
N GLN A 131 -3.55 -7.30 -4.27
CA GLN A 131 -2.98 -7.28 -2.94
C GLN A 131 -1.64 -6.52 -2.93
N HIS A 132 -1.09 -6.27 -1.74
CA HIS A 132 0.23 -5.63 -1.59
C HIS A 132 1.34 -6.35 -2.39
N GLN A 133 1.25 -7.67 -2.56
CA GLN A 133 2.22 -8.44 -3.36
C GLN A 133 2.15 -8.08 -4.85
N ASP A 134 0.97 -7.85 -5.40
CA ASP A 134 0.79 -7.45 -6.80
C ASP A 134 1.39 -6.05 -7.03
N TYR A 135 1.22 -5.14 -6.06
CA TYR A 135 1.83 -3.81 -6.10
C TYR A 135 3.37 -3.87 -6.09
N HIS A 136 3.97 -4.67 -5.20
CA HIS A 136 5.41 -4.92 -5.23
C HIS A 136 5.87 -5.59 -6.54
N GLY A 137 5.06 -6.50 -7.08
CA GLY A 137 5.29 -7.10 -8.40
C GLY A 137 5.33 -6.06 -9.52
N ALA A 138 4.44 -5.07 -9.49
CA ALA A 138 4.43 -3.95 -10.42
C ALA A 138 5.67 -3.06 -10.28
N CYS A 139 6.08 -2.73 -9.06
CA CYS A 139 7.32 -1.99 -8.80
C CYS A 139 8.55 -2.74 -9.35
N HIS A 140 8.64 -4.04 -9.10
CA HIS A 140 9.71 -4.87 -9.65
C HIS A 140 9.67 -4.93 -11.19
N ALA A 141 8.48 -4.98 -11.80
CA ALA A 141 8.34 -4.94 -13.24
C ALA A 141 8.88 -3.63 -13.84
N ILE A 142 8.66 -2.48 -13.18
CA ILE A 142 9.23 -1.18 -13.59
C ILE A 142 10.75 -1.24 -13.56
N LEU A 143 11.35 -1.67 -12.45
CA LEU A 143 12.82 -1.83 -12.31
C LEU A 143 13.39 -2.76 -13.39
N ARG A 144 12.70 -3.86 -13.68
CA ARG A 144 13.10 -4.83 -14.70
C ARG A 144 13.08 -4.20 -16.10
N ILE A 145 12.02 -3.50 -16.47
CA ILE A 145 11.91 -2.84 -17.78
C ILE A 145 12.97 -1.74 -17.91
N GLN A 146 13.15 -0.91 -16.87
CA GLN A 146 14.22 0.09 -16.82
C GLN A 146 15.58 -0.55 -17.08
N ASN A 147 15.90 -1.66 -16.39
CA ASN A 147 17.19 -2.34 -16.54
C ASN A 147 17.38 -2.97 -17.93
N ILE A 148 16.34 -3.58 -18.51
CA ILE A 148 16.41 -4.24 -19.82
C ILE A 148 16.59 -3.21 -20.95
N TYR A 149 15.80 -2.14 -20.93
CA TYR A 149 15.76 -1.14 -22.00
C TYR A 149 16.66 0.08 -21.72
N LYS A 150 17.38 0.09 -20.60
CA LYS A 150 18.26 1.18 -20.17
C LYS A 150 17.54 2.53 -20.20
N LEU A 151 16.31 2.54 -19.70
CA LEU A 151 15.46 3.74 -19.67
C LEU A 151 15.97 4.70 -18.60
N ASN A 152 15.81 6.00 -18.88
CA ASN A 152 16.13 7.05 -17.94
C ASN A 152 15.09 7.10 -16.81
N THR A 153 15.56 7.17 -15.57
CA THR A 153 14.74 7.17 -14.35
C THR A 153 13.82 8.40 -14.28
N THR A 154 14.33 9.57 -14.64
CA THR A 154 13.55 10.81 -14.70
C THR A 154 12.43 10.73 -15.72
N ASP A 155 12.69 10.15 -16.90
CA ASP A 155 11.66 9.98 -17.94
C ASP A 155 10.54 9.06 -17.45
N ILE A 156 10.88 7.89 -16.91
CA ILE A 156 9.89 6.95 -16.38
C ILE A 156 9.10 7.60 -15.24
N ALA A 157 9.77 8.30 -14.32
CA ALA A 157 9.12 9.00 -13.22
C ALA A 157 8.14 10.08 -13.70
N ASN A 158 8.40 10.70 -14.85
CA ASN A 158 7.50 11.67 -15.49
C ASN A 158 6.45 11.00 -16.39
N GLY A 159 6.33 9.67 -16.33
CA GLY A 159 5.37 8.88 -17.10
C GLY A 159 5.76 8.71 -18.57
N ILE A 160 7.02 8.93 -18.94
CA ILE A 160 7.50 8.86 -20.32
C ILE A 160 8.26 7.55 -20.53
N ILE A 161 7.72 6.68 -21.39
CA ILE A 161 8.37 5.43 -21.79
C ILE A 161 8.34 5.34 -23.32
N MET A 162 9.52 5.32 -23.96
CA MET A 162 9.67 5.18 -25.42
C MET A 162 8.79 6.17 -26.22
N ASN A 163 8.81 7.46 -25.84
CA ASN A 163 8.01 8.55 -26.42
C ASN A 163 6.49 8.43 -26.24
N ASN A 164 6.01 7.50 -25.40
CA ASN A 164 4.63 7.46 -24.96
C ASN A 164 4.52 8.08 -23.55
N LYS A 165 3.53 8.94 -23.35
CA LYS A 165 3.31 9.68 -22.11
C LYS A 165 2.07 9.17 -21.39
N ALA A 166 2.23 8.81 -20.12
CA ALA A 166 1.13 8.47 -19.23
C ALA A 166 0.25 9.69 -18.92
N MET A 167 -0.94 9.43 -18.36
CA MET A 167 -1.87 10.49 -17.97
C MET A 167 -1.29 11.36 -16.85
N GLU A 168 -0.59 10.73 -15.91
CA GLU A 168 -0.01 11.38 -14.74
C GLU A 168 1.43 10.88 -14.53
N PRO A 169 2.34 11.73 -14.03
CA PRO A 169 3.65 11.29 -13.56
C PRO A 169 3.48 10.48 -12.27
N LEU A 170 4.51 9.71 -11.91
CA LEU A 170 4.56 9.10 -10.58
C LEU A 170 4.62 10.18 -9.50
N SER A 171 4.11 9.89 -8.32
CA SER A 171 4.28 10.71 -7.11
C SER A 171 5.67 10.52 -6.49
N ALA A 172 5.97 11.30 -5.44
CA ALA A 172 7.21 11.15 -4.68
C ALA A 172 7.25 9.80 -3.92
N VAL A 173 6.12 9.41 -3.33
CA VAL A 173 5.97 8.17 -2.55
C VAL A 173 6.07 6.94 -3.46
N GLU A 174 5.45 6.95 -4.64
CA GLU A 174 5.57 5.83 -5.58
C GLU A 174 7.02 5.64 -6.08
N CYS A 175 7.79 6.73 -6.26
CA CYS A 175 9.22 6.62 -6.54
C CYS A 175 9.98 5.94 -5.38
N LEU A 176 9.63 6.28 -4.14
CA LEU A 176 10.20 5.65 -2.95
C LEU A 176 9.84 4.16 -2.88
N ASP A 177 8.59 3.77 -3.15
CA ASP A 177 8.15 2.36 -3.16
C ASP A 177 8.90 1.51 -4.21
N ILE A 178 9.13 2.09 -5.40
CA ILE A 178 9.96 1.47 -6.44
C ILE A 178 11.38 1.28 -5.92
N SER A 179 11.96 2.29 -5.27
CA SER A 179 13.31 2.21 -4.72
C SER A 179 13.46 1.17 -3.61
N THR A 180 12.47 1.06 -2.71
CA THR A 180 12.47 0.08 -1.62
C THR A 180 12.42 -1.34 -2.17
N THR A 181 11.70 -1.55 -3.28
CA THR A 181 11.66 -2.84 -3.98
C THR A 181 13.01 -3.25 -4.58
N SER A 182 13.92 -2.30 -4.82
CA SER A 182 15.27 -2.56 -5.35
C SER A 182 16.13 -3.40 -4.39
N THR A 183 15.94 -3.24 -3.07
CA THR A 183 16.68 -3.97 -2.02
C THR A 183 16.50 -5.48 -2.11
N ARG A 184 15.31 -5.94 -2.55
CA ARG A 184 14.96 -7.35 -2.68
C ARG A 184 15.32 -7.93 -4.05
N THR A 185 15.56 -7.08 -5.04
CA THR A 185 15.70 -7.45 -6.46
C THR A 185 17.11 -7.23 -7.00
N GLN A 186 18.05 -6.82 -6.16
CA GLN A 186 19.46 -6.53 -6.48
C GLN A 186 19.66 -5.39 -7.49
N TYR A 187 18.63 -4.57 -7.74
CA TYR A 187 18.71 -3.37 -8.60
C TYR A 187 19.18 -2.14 -7.80
N TYR A 188 20.24 -2.30 -7.00
CA TYR A 188 20.71 -1.30 -6.03
C TYR A 188 21.01 0.06 -6.66
N ARG A 189 21.67 0.08 -7.83
CA ARG A 189 21.97 1.32 -8.56
C ARG A 189 20.70 2.06 -8.97
N GLN A 190 19.75 1.36 -9.58
CA GLN A 190 18.46 1.94 -9.96
C GLN A 190 17.71 2.43 -8.72
N GLY A 191 17.78 1.68 -7.61
CA GLY A 191 17.21 2.07 -6.33
C GLY A 191 17.66 3.46 -5.88
N LEU A 192 18.96 3.73 -5.91
CA LEU A 192 19.51 5.04 -5.57
C LEU A 192 19.00 6.15 -6.51
N GLU A 193 18.96 5.89 -7.82
CA GLU A 193 18.41 6.85 -8.79
C GLU A 193 16.94 7.17 -8.50
N TRP A 194 16.12 6.18 -8.13
CA TRP A 194 14.72 6.38 -7.76
C TRP A 194 14.56 7.19 -6.47
N ILE A 195 15.46 7.00 -5.49
CA ILE A 195 15.47 7.79 -4.24
C ILE A 195 15.83 9.24 -4.54
N ASP A 196 16.81 9.49 -5.41
CA ASP A 196 17.17 10.85 -5.82
C ASP A 196 15.98 11.58 -6.45
N ILE A 197 15.23 10.91 -7.31
CA ILE A 197 14.01 11.47 -7.91
C ILE A 197 12.92 11.68 -6.85
N ALA A 198 12.75 10.74 -5.92
CA ALA A 198 11.79 10.88 -4.82
C ALA A 198 12.12 12.10 -3.95
N MET A 199 13.38 12.29 -3.55
CA MET A 199 13.82 13.42 -2.72
C MET A 199 13.74 14.78 -3.43
N GLN A 200 13.89 14.80 -4.76
CA GLN A 200 13.65 16.01 -5.56
C GLN A 200 12.15 16.37 -5.63
N ARG A 201 11.27 15.41 -5.35
CA ARG A 201 9.83 15.61 -5.25
C ARG A 201 9.46 15.89 -3.79
N ASN A 202 8.31 16.55 -3.60
CA ASN A 202 7.91 17.02 -2.28
C ASN A 202 7.56 15.84 -1.33
N LEU A 203 8.56 15.35 -0.58
CA LEU A 203 8.41 14.31 0.44
C LEU A 203 8.10 14.91 1.81
N THR A 204 7.33 14.17 2.61
CA THR A 204 7.13 14.52 4.02
C THR A 204 8.32 14.07 4.87
N VAL A 205 8.46 14.59 6.08
CA VAL A 205 9.56 14.22 6.99
C VAL A 205 9.63 12.69 7.25
N PRO A 206 8.51 11.98 7.50
CA PRO A 206 8.51 10.51 7.56
C PRO A 206 9.01 9.83 6.29
N ASP A 207 8.64 10.32 5.11
CA ASP A 207 9.07 9.71 3.85
C ASP A 207 10.57 9.95 3.59
N ILE A 208 11.10 11.11 3.98
CA ILE A 208 12.54 11.41 3.91
C ILE A 208 13.32 10.46 4.82
N LEU A 209 12.80 10.18 6.02
CA LEU A 209 13.41 9.21 6.93
C LEU A 209 13.44 7.81 6.29
N ASP A 210 12.34 7.36 5.71
CA ASP A 210 12.29 6.06 5.04
C ASP A 210 13.23 6.00 3.83
N ALA A 211 13.30 7.08 3.03
CA ALA A 211 14.24 7.20 1.94
C ALA A 211 15.70 7.07 2.41
N LYS A 212 16.10 7.79 3.48
CA LYS A 212 17.45 7.67 4.06
C LYS A 212 17.74 6.26 4.57
N LEU A 213 16.78 5.63 5.25
CA LEU A 213 16.93 4.25 5.72
C LEU A 213 17.06 3.27 4.53
N THR A 214 16.35 3.51 3.44
CA THR A 214 16.45 2.68 2.23
C THR A 214 17.80 2.87 1.54
N ILE A 215 18.38 4.08 1.51
CA ILE A 215 19.78 4.28 1.06
C ILE A 215 20.75 3.47 1.95
N ALA A 216 20.60 3.56 3.27
CA ALA A 216 21.47 2.82 4.20
C ALA A 216 21.35 1.29 3.99
N ASP A 217 20.14 0.78 3.77
CA ASP A 217 19.90 -0.63 3.43
C ASP A 217 20.55 -1.02 2.10
N ILE A 218 20.47 -0.17 1.07
CA ILE A 218 21.13 -0.39 -0.21
C ILE A 218 22.65 -0.47 -0.02
N TYR A 219 23.28 0.49 0.65
CA TYR A 219 24.73 0.47 0.89
C TYR A 219 25.16 -0.73 1.73
N ARG A 220 24.39 -1.10 2.74
CA ARG A 220 24.64 -2.31 3.53
C ARG A 220 24.60 -3.57 2.67
N LEU A 221 23.63 -3.68 1.77
CA LEU A 221 23.47 -4.84 0.88
C LEU A 221 24.51 -4.87 -0.25
N ASP A 222 25.00 -3.71 -0.68
CA ASP A 222 26.09 -3.57 -1.66
C ASP A 222 27.49 -3.81 -1.05
N GLY A 223 27.58 -3.95 0.28
CA GLY A 223 28.82 -4.21 1.02
C GLY A 223 29.57 -2.94 1.48
N ASN A 224 29.00 -1.76 1.25
CA ASN A 224 29.53 -0.48 1.70
C ASN A 224 29.01 -0.14 3.11
N HIS A 225 29.54 -0.86 4.11
CA HIS A 225 29.06 -0.75 5.48
C HIS A 225 29.42 0.59 6.16
N THR A 226 30.49 1.26 5.71
CA THR A 226 30.91 2.56 6.26
C THR A 226 29.92 3.66 5.91
N ASP A 227 29.50 3.73 4.65
CA ASP A 227 28.55 4.76 4.20
C ASP A 227 27.15 4.49 4.75
N ALA A 228 26.77 3.21 4.85
CA ALA A 228 25.53 2.80 5.51
C ALA A 228 25.49 3.27 6.98
N LEU A 229 26.56 3.03 7.74
CA LEU A 229 26.68 3.50 9.13
C LEU A 229 26.64 5.02 9.24
N GLN A 230 27.33 5.74 8.36
CA GLN A 230 27.34 7.19 8.38
C GLN A 230 25.92 7.75 8.29
N ILE A 231 25.10 7.21 7.39
CA ILE A 231 23.69 7.61 7.25
C ILE A 231 22.90 7.31 8.53
N ILE A 232 23.11 6.16 9.17
CA ILE A 232 22.45 5.83 10.43
C ILE A 232 22.85 6.81 11.55
N HIS A 233 24.12 7.19 11.61
CA HIS A 233 24.59 8.21 12.55
C HIS A 233 23.93 9.56 12.29
N ASP A 234 23.84 9.97 11.02
CA ASP A 234 23.18 11.22 10.63
C ASP A 234 21.69 11.22 11.01
N ILE A 235 20.99 10.09 10.81
CA ILE A 235 19.58 9.93 11.23
C ILE A 235 19.44 10.06 12.74
N ARG A 236 20.36 9.48 13.53
CA ARG A 236 20.29 9.56 15.00
C ARG A 236 20.66 10.93 15.56
N ALA A 237 21.53 11.65 14.88
CA ALA A 237 21.95 12.99 15.27
C ALA A 237 20.86 14.04 15.01
N ASP A 238 19.91 13.74 14.14
CA ASP A 238 18.86 14.64 13.71
C ASP A 238 17.61 14.48 14.59
N ASP A 239 17.37 15.49 15.43
CA ASP A 239 16.27 15.49 16.42
C ASP A 239 14.89 15.32 15.77
N GLN A 240 14.72 15.65 14.48
CA GLN A 240 13.44 15.53 13.79
C GLN A 240 12.96 14.07 13.65
N TYR A 241 13.86 13.09 13.75
CA TYR A 241 13.53 11.67 13.58
C TYR A 241 13.32 10.92 14.89
N LYS A 242 13.73 11.49 16.04
CA LYS A 242 13.84 10.78 17.31
C LYS A 242 12.51 10.19 17.81
N ASP A 243 11.43 10.95 17.66
CA ASP A 243 10.10 10.60 18.18
C ASP A 243 9.20 9.90 17.15
N ILE A 244 9.63 9.82 15.88
CA ILE A 244 8.81 9.28 14.78
C ILE A 244 9.26 7.89 14.30
N LEU A 245 10.36 7.36 14.85
CA LEU A 245 10.88 6.04 14.48
C LEU A 245 9.94 4.90 14.89
N THR A 246 9.50 4.12 13.91
CA THR A 246 8.73 2.89 14.13
C THR A 246 9.62 1.74 14.60
N ASP A 247 9.00 0.68 15.13
CA ASP A 247 9.75 -0.49 15.60
C ASP A 247 10.44 -1.26 14.45
N ASP A 248 9.86 -1.23 13.25
CA ASP A 248 10.49 -1.75 12.04
C ASP A 248 11.74 -0.95 11.66
N GLN A 249 11.64 0.39 11.64
CA GLN A 249 12.78 1.26 11.33
C GLN A 249 13.91 1.13 12.36
N LYS A 250 13.58 1.01 13.65
CA LYS A 250 14.56 0.71 14.71
C LYS A 250 15.25 -0.63 14.49
N SER A 251 14.52 -1.62 13.97
CA SER A 251 15.08 -2.93 13.65
C SER A 251 16.04 -2.86 12.44
N ARG A 252 15.67 -2.13 11.38
CA ARG A 252 16.54 -1.85 10.21
C ARG A 252 17.84 -1.15 10.62
N ILE A 253 17.76 -0.16 11.52
CA ILE A 253 18.93 0.53 12.09
C ILE A 253 19.85 -0.47 12.79
N LYS A 254 19.32 -1.29 13.72
CA LYS A 254 20.11 -2.28 14.46
C LYS A 254 20.78 -3.29 13.54
N LEU A 255 20.10 -3.74 12.49
CA LEU A 255 20.67 -4.64 11.49
C LEU A 255 21.86 -4.03 10.75
N THR A 256 21.79 -2.73 10.46
CA THR A 256 22.88 -2.00 9.80
C THR A 256 24.09 -1.85 10.70
N GLU A 257 23.87 -1.56 11.99
CA GLU A 257 24.94 -1.49 12.98
C GLU A 257 25.62 -2.85 13.17
N ALA A 258 24.84 -3.92 13.37
CA ALA A 258 25.39 -5.26 13.54
C ALA A 258 26.20 -5.75 12.31
N ALA A 259 25.74 -5.43 11.10
CA ALA A 259 26.46 -5.78 9.87
C ALA A 259 27.84 -5.11 9.78
N SER A 260 27.98 -3.90 10.33
CA SER A 260 29.24 -3.17 10.33
C SER A 260 30.26 -3.73 11.32
N GLU A 261 29.81 -4.16 12.51
CA GLU A 261 30.65 -4.74 13.57
C GLU A 261 31.34 -6.03 13.09
N LEU A 262 30.65 -6.83 12.27
CA LEU A 262 31.17 -8.04 11.64
C LEU A 262 32.33 -7.77 10.65
N THR A 263 32.45 -6.54 10.13
CA THR A 263 33.50 -6.17 9.16
C THR A 263 34.72 -5.51 9.78
N VAL A 264 34.61 -5.01 11.02
CA VAL A 264 35.68 -4.26 11.70
C VAL A 264 36.59 -5.17 12.55
N ALA A 265 36.21 -6.41 12.84
CA ALA A 265 37.03 -7.33 13.64
C ALA A 265 38.31 -7.77 12.89
N PRO A 266 39.52 -7.36 13.32
CA PRO A 266 40.75 -7.93 12.80
C PRO A 266 41.02 -9.25 13.54
N GLY A 267 40.98 -10.35 12.80
CA GLY A 267 41.74 -11.55 13.17
C GLY A 267 41.20 -12.39 14.32
N GLU A 268 39.90 -12.65 14.40
CA GLU A 268 39.43 -13.92 14.98
C GLU A 268 38.41 -14.53 14.02
N ALA A 269 38.84 -15.61 13.38
CA ALA A 269 37.94 -16.48 12.65
C ALA A 269 36.86 -16.95 13.64
N PHE A 270 35.65 -16.40 13.51
CA PHE A 270 34.46 -17.03 14.05
C PHE A 270 34.38 -18.39 13.35
N ALA A 271 34.83 -19.43 14.05
CA ALA A 271 34.55 -20.80 13.68
C ALA A 271 33.03 -20.91 13.59
N LEU A 272 32.51 -20.99 12.37
CA LEU A 272 31.12 -21.31 12.06
C LEU A 272 30.92 -22.80 12.37
N ASP A 273 30.85 -23.11 13.67
CA ASP A 273 30.73 -24.45 14.24
C ASP A 273 29.40 -25.15 13.84
N TRP A 274 28.47 -24.44 13.18
CA TRP A 274 27.21 -25.00 12.67
C TRP A 274 27.28 -25.45 11.20
N LEU A 275 28.36 -25.15 10.47
CA LEU A 275 28.53 -25.52 9.05
C LEU A 275 29.22 -26.89 8.85
N GLU A 276 29.82 -27.47 9.89
CA GLU A 276 30.40 -28.83 9.83
C GLU A 276 29.35 -29.95 9.79
N ASP A 277 28.10 -29.70 10.20
CA ASP A 277 27.07 -30.75 10.28
C ASP A 277 26.21 -30.91 9.01
N TYR A 278 26.25 -29.96 8.07
CA TYR A 278 25.52 -30.12 6.80
C TYR A 278 26.15 -31.17 5.87
N GLY A 279 27.46 -31.42 6.00
CA GLY A 279 28.18 -32.44 5.22
C GLY A 279 27.89 -33.90 5.64
N LYS A 280 27.23 -34.12 6.79
CA LYS A 280 26.92 -35.46 7.32
C LYS A 280 25.50 -35.95 7.00
N LEU A 281 24.65 -35.10 6.40
CA LEU A 281 23.27 -35.45 6.04
C LEU A 281 23.10 -35.90 4.58
N CYS A 282 24.18 -35.99 3.80
CA CYS A 282 24.16 -36.48 2.42
C CYS A 282 25.23 -37.56 2.18
N ARG A 283 25.22 -38.61 3.00
CA ARG A 283 25.75 -39.93 2.65
C ARG A 283 24.75 -41.00 3.00
#